data_AF-A0A316MCZ5-F1
#
_entry.id   AF-A0A316MCZ5-F1
#
_cell.length_a   1.000
_cell.length_b   1.000
_cell.length_c   1.000
_cell.angle_alpha   90.00
_cell.angle_beta   90.00
_cell.angle_gamma   90.00
#
_symmetry.space_group_name_H-M   'P 1'
#
loop_
_entity.id
_entity.type
_entity.pdbx_description
1 polymer ?
#
loop_
_entity_poly.entity_id
_entity_poly.type
_entity_poly.pdbx_seq_one_letter_code
_entity_poly.pdbx_strand_id
1 'polypeptide(L)'
;MVVSLLRILLVPLLMGLFLAGCSFHSPLVAESDETMDNWVLARRYQAEYRYELARQHFALALAAARTPTVVERLKQELAAVDLQIKTLR
;
A
#
# COMPACT_ATOMS: atom_id res chain seq x y z
N MET A 1 -9.38 27.59 -40.98
CA MET A 1 -8.06 27.74 -40.33
C MET A 1 -8.06 27.50 -38.81
N VAL A 2 -9.10 27.90 -38.07
CA VAL A 2 -9.17 27.75 -36.59
C VAL A 2 -9.12 26.28 -36.12
N VAL A 3 -9.77 25.36 -36.84
CA VAL A 3 -9.83 23.93 -36.49
C VAL A 3 -8.47 23.21 -36.63
N SER A 4 -7.63 23.64 -37.58
CA SER A 4 -6.28 23.08 -37.77
C SER A 4 -5.33 23.51 -36.65
N LEU A 5 -5.39 24.78 -36.22
CA LEU A 5 -4.59 25.29 -35.10
C LEU A 5 -4.97 24.62 -33.77
N LEU A 6 -6.26 24.38 -33.54
CA LEU A 6 -6.75 23.66 -32.36
C LEU A 6 -6.21 22.23 -32.30
N ARG A 7 -6.17 21.52 -33.44
CA ARG A 7 -5.63 20.15 -33.52
C ARG A 7 -4.12 20.09 -33.29
N ILE A 8 -3.36 21.08 -33.79
CA ILE A 8 -1.89 21.13 -33.63
C ILE A 8 -1.49 21.35 -32.16
N LEU A 9 -2.30 22.07 -31.39
CA LEU A 9 -2.08 22.30 -29.95
C LEU A 9 -2.53 21.12 -29.06
N LEU A 10 -3.57 20.38 -29.48
CA LEU A 10 -4.15 19.29 -28.68
C LEU A 10 -3.28 18.01 -28.69
N VAL A 11 -2.61 17.74 -29.79
CA VAL A 11 -1.77 16.54 -29.98
C VAL A 11 -0.55 16.51 -29.03
N PRO A 12 0.27 17.58 -28.88
CA PRO A 12 1.40 17.57 -27.95
C PRO A 12 0.95 17.56 -26.48
N LEU A 13 -0.20 18.16 -26.16
CA LEU A 13 -0.77 18.14 -24.81
C LEU A 13 -1.17 16.72 -24.39
N LEU A 14 -1.78 15.94 -25.29
CA LEU A 14 -2.13 14.54 -25.06
C LEU A 14 -0.89 13.63 -24.97
N MET A 15 0.16 13.90 -25.74
CA MET A 15 1.43 13.14 -25.69
C MET A 15 2.19 13.35 -24.38
N GLY A 16 2.12 14.53 -23.76
CA GLY A 16 2.76 14.82 -22.47
C GLY A 16 2.20 14.02 -21.29
N LEU A 17 0.92 13.65 -21.33
CA LEU A 17 0.26 12.85 -20.28
C LEU A 17 0.72 11.38 -20.23
N PHE A 18 1.27 10.84 -21.33
CA PHE A 18 1.70 9.45 -21.40
C PHE A 18 3.14 9.21 -20.90
N LEU A 19 3.94 10.27 -20.72
CA LEU A 19 5.34 10.17 -20.31
C LEU A 19 5.58 10.41 -18.80
N ALA A 20 4.53 10.71 -18.03
CA ALA A 20 4.60 10.77 -16.57
C ALA A 20 4.54 9.36 -15.92
N GLY A 21 5.26 8.39 -16.51
CA GLY A 21 5.54 7.11 -15.89
C GLY A 21 6.77 7.26 -15.01
N CYS A 22 6.63 7.89 -13.83
CA CYS A 22 7.67 7.85 -12.80
C CYS A 22 7.84 6.39 -12.35
N SER A 23 8.74 5.67 -12.99
CA SER A 23 9.17 4.35 -12.57
C SER A 23 9.77 4.49 -11.18
N PHE A 24 9.02 4.11 -10.15
CA PHE A 24 9.46 4.10 -8.77
C PHE A 24 10.63 3.12 -8.65
N HIS A 25 11.86 3.64 -8.62
CA HIS A 25 13.05 2.84 -8.37
C HIS A 25 13.14 2.57 -6.87
N SER A 26 12.43 1.55 -6.38
CA SER A 26 12.67 1.05 -5.03
C SER A 26 13.97 0.23 -5.04
N PRO A 27 14.93 0.52 -4.16
CA PRO A 27 16.03 -0.40 -3.95
C PRO A 27 15.44 -1.77 -3.56
N LEU A 28 15.94 -2.84 -4.18
CA LEU A 28 15.57 -4.22 -3.86
C LEU A 28 16.13 -4.57 -2.47
N VAL A 29 15.54 -3.99 -1.42
CA VAL A 29 15.81 -4.35 -0.04
C VAL A 29 14.94 -5.56 0.27
N ALA A 30 15.59 -6.67 0.60
CA ALA A 30 14.88 -7.83 1.11
C ALA A 30 14.17 -7.45 2.43
N GLU A 31 12.89 -7.82 2.51
CA GLU A 31 12.12 -7.61 3.73
C GLU A 31 12.70 -8.38 4.91
N SER A 32 12.32 -7.95 6.11
CA SER A 32 12.62 -8.70 7.34
C SER A 32 11.75 -9.96 7.39
N ASP A 33 12.36 -11.08 7.76
CA ASP A 33 11.63 -12.33 8.01
C ASP A 33 10.63 -12.13 9.15
N GLU A 34 11.00 -11.35 10.17
CA GLU A 34 10.11 -10.98 11.28
C GLU A 34 8.88 -10.20 10.82
N THR A 35 9.01 -9.33 9.81
CA THR A 35 7.85 -8.66 9.20
C THR A 35 6.91 -9.66 8.56
N MET A 36 7.45 -10.59 7.77
CA MET A 36 6.64 -11.57 7.04
C MET A 36 5.94 -12.55 7.99
N ASP A 37 6.65 -13.07 8.99
CA ASP A 37 6.10 -14.00 9.97
C ASP A 37 4.98 -13.37 10.79
N ASN A 38 5.21 -12.15 11.31
CA ASN A 38 4.19 -11.43 12.06
C ASN A 38 3.00 -11.07 11.17
N TRP A 39 3.21 -10.76 9.90
CA TRP A 39 2.10 -10.47 8.98
C TRP A 39 1.25 -11.73 8.72
N VAL A 40 1.87 -12.88 8.50
CA VAL A 40 1.14 -14.15 8.34
C VAL A 40 0.35 -14.49 9.61
N LEU A 41 0.96 -14.37 10.79
CA LEU A 41 0.29 -14.59 12.06
C LEU A 41 -0.89 -13.63 12.27
N ALA A 42 -0.69 -12.34 11.97
CA ALA A 42 -1.74 -11.33 12.09
C ALA A 42 -2.96 -11.67 11.22
N ARG A 43 -2.75 -12.06 9.96
CA ARG A 43 -3.84 -12.47 9.06
C ARG A 43 -4.54 -13.74 9.53
N ARG A 44 -3.80 -14.70 10.09
CA ARG A 44 -4.39 -15.89 10.69
C ARG A 44 -5.28 -15.53 11.88
N TYR A 45 -4.80 -14.72 12.81
CA TYR A 45 -5.61 -14.29 13.96
C TYR A 45 -6.81 -13.45 13.55
N GLN A 46 -6.69 -12.63 12.51
CA GLN A 46 -7.81 -11.89 11.95
C GLN A 46 -8.89 -12.84 11.39
N ALA A 47 -8.49 -13.89 10.68
CA ALA A 47 -9.41 -14.92 10.17
C ALA A 47 -10.04 -15.76 11.30
N GLU A 48 -9.35 -15.90 12.43
CA GLU A 48 -9.84 -16.54 13.65
C GLU A 48 -10.73 -15.59 14.51
N TYR A 49 -11.07 -14.39 14.03
CA TYR A 49 -11.84 -13.36 14.77
C TYR A 49 -11.15 -12.85 16.05
N ARG A 50 -9.83 -13.09 16.19
CA ARG A 50 -9.01 -12.68 17.35
C ARG A 50 -8.36 -11.33 17.07
N TYR A 51 -9.18 -10.30 16.91
CA TYR A 51 -8.77 -9.01 16.34
C TYR A 51 -7.74 -8.25 17.18
N GLU A 52 -7.82 -8.29 18.51
CA GLU A 52 -6.82 -7.64 19.37
C GLU A 52 -5.43 -8.26 19.19
N LEU A 53 -5.35 -9.58 18.99
CA LEU A 53 -4.09 -10.27 18.74
C LEU A 53 -3.60 -10.01 17.30
N ALA A 54 -4.50 -10.00 16.32
CA ALA A 54 -4.18 -9.60 14.96
C ALA A 54 -3.56 -8.19 14.92
N ARG A 55 -4.16 -7.23 15.64
CA ARG A 55 -3.66 -5.85 15.76
C ARG A 55 -2.24 -5.79 16.31
N GLN A 56 -1.95 -6.56 17.37
CA GLN A 56 -0.60 -6.61 17.96
C GLN A 56 0.44 -7.11 16.94
N HIS A 57 0.15 -8.21 16.24
CA HIS A 57 1.07 -8.75 15.24
C HIS A 57 1.22 -7.86 14.01
N PHE A 58 0.16 -7.18 13.56
CA PHE A 58 0.29 -6.17 12.51
C PHE A 58 1.19 -5.00 12.95
N ALA A 59 1.10 -4.57 14.21
CA ALA A 59 1.97 -3.52 14.74
C ALA A 59 3.44 -3.96 14.81
N LEU A 60 3.69 -5.22 15.21
CA LEU A 60 5.03 -5.81 15.20
C LEU A 60 5.60 -5.92 13.78
N ALA A 61 4.79 -6.40 12.83
CA ALA A 61 5.19 -6.47 11.43
C ALA A 61 5.54 -5.07 10.89
N LEU A 62 4.73 -4.06 11.22
CA LEU A 62 4.95 -2.68 10.80
C LEU A 62 6.23 -2.09 11.39
N ALA A 63 6.55 -2.41 12.65
CA ALA A 63 7.77 -1.95 13.31
C ALA A 63 9.05 -2.55 12.70
N ALA A 64 8.98 -3.76 12.13
CA ALA A 64 10.11 -4.44 11.50
C ALA A 64 10.22 -4.17 9.97
N ALA A 65 9.19 -3.58 9.35
CA ALA A 65 9.09 -3.42 7.90
C ALA A 65 10.17 -2.50 7.33
N ARG A 66 10.78 -2.89 6.22
CA ARG A 66 11.93 -2.18 5.62
C ARG A 66 11.57 -1.42 4.37
N THR A 67 10.59 -1.88 3.60
CA THR A 67 10.20 -1.24 2.34
C THR A 67 8.98 -0.33 2.52
N PRO A 68 8.93 0.82 1.83
CA PRO A 68 7.82 1.76 1.95
C PRO A 68 6.49 1.14 1.49
N THR A 69 6.52 0.25 0.49
CA THR A 69 5.34 -0.44 -0.03
C THR A 69 4.71 -1.35 1.03
N VAL A 70 5.54 -2.10 1.77
CA VAL A 70 5.10 -2.97 2.86
C VAL A 70 4.61 -2.16 4.06
N VAL A 71 5.30 -1.08 4.41
CA VAL A 71 4.86 -0.13 5.46
C VAL A 71 3.46 0.40 5.16
N GLU A 72 3.22 0.90 3.95
CA GLU A 72 1.90 1.44 3.58
C GLU A 72 0.83 0.35 3.57
N ARG A 73 1.17 -0.86 3.11
CA ARG A 73 0.22 -1.97 3.16
C ARG A 73 -0.13 -2.36 4.59
N LEU A 74 0.86 -2.48 5.47
CA LEU A 74 0.64 -2.83 6.88
C LEU A 74 -0.17 -1.76 7.63
N LYS A 75 0.02 -0.47 7.33
CA LYS A 75 -0.84 0.59 7.86
C LYS A 75 -2.31 0.41 7.46
N GLN A 76 -2.58 0.05 6.20
CA GLN A 76 -3.94 -0.21 5.71
C GLN A 76 -4.57 -1.41 6.43
N GLU A 77 -3.82 -2.51 6.56
CA GLU A 77 -4.30 -3.72 7.25
C GLU A 77 -4.58 -3.44 8.74
N LEU A 78 -3.70 -2.70 9.41
CA LEU A 78 -3.87 -2.32 10.81
C LEU A 78 -5.09 -1.41 11.01
N ALA A 79 -5.30 -0.44 10.12
CA ALA A 79 -6.50 0.39 10.14
C ALA A 79 -7.78 -0.44 9.91
N ALA A 80 -7.74 -1.45 9.04
CA ALA A 80 -8.87 -2.35 8.82
C ALA A 80 -9.20 -3.17 10.09
N VAL A 81 -8.19 -3.70 10.78
CA VAL A 81 -8.40 -4.41 12.05
C VAL A 81 -8.91 -3.48 13.15
N ASP A 82 -8.40 -2.26 13.24
CA ASP A 82 -8.91 -1.26 14.20
C ASP A 82 -10.40 -0.97 13.98
N LEU A 83 -10.86 -0.92 12.72
CA LEU A 83 -12.29 -0.80 12.40
C LEU A 83 -13.06 -2.04 12.83
N GLN A 84 -12.55 -3.25 12.59
CA GLN A 84 -13.19 -4.50 13.03
C GLN A 84 -13.37 -4.53 14.56
N ILE A 85 -12.35 -4.13 15.32
CA ILE A 85 -12.44 -4.04 16.79
C ILE A 85 -13.51 -3.03 17.20
N LYS A 86 -13.54 -1.86 16.57
CA LYS A 86 -14.55 -0.82 16.85
C LYS A 86 -15.97 -1.30 16.56
N THR A 87 -16.19 -2.08 15.51
CA THR A 87 -17.53 -2.58 15.15
C THR A 87 -18.07 -3.64 16.12
N LEU A 88 -17.20 -4.25 16.93
CA LEU A 88 -17.58 -5.29 17.89
C LEU A 88 -17.79 -4.78 19.31
N ARG A 89 -17.44 -3.51 19.57
CA ARG A 89 -17.71 -2.83 20.85
C ARG A 89 -19.03 -2.08 20.77
#